data_AF-A0AAN9AWI2-F1
#
_entry.id   AF-A0AAN9AWI2-F1
#
_cell.length_a   1.000
_cell.length_b   1.000
_cell.length_c   1.000
_cell.angle_alpha   90.00
_cell.angle_beta   90.00
_cell.angle_gamma   90.00
#
_symmetry.space_group_name_H-M   'P 1'
#
loop_
_entity.id
_entity.type
_entity.pdbx_description
1 polymer ?
#
loop_
_entity_poly.entity_id
_entity_poly.type
_entity_poly.pdbx_seq_one_letter_code
_entity_poly.pdbx_strand_id
1 'polypeptide(L)'
;MRTIRSRWSLLAAVVTAVVVVSLLFFFLRDTPTLQYQKPHNAYRRGWNLAKLSQSTATTYSSATADPHPTGVSRKVIVVSLARSGSSLTGDIISHGPNVYYVYEPLRRSEINMWADYERRTQQNTTQGMKAVMEWRSNAIDMLRSFLSCHFSDLDPNDLDTIYLRKFPRTRRFATCAEEAIRKNTTTVNAACLLHTESMCQQAKVKLIKVIRLGLRDLEPLLKEYPDLVLILLARDPRASVWSMIQVFKEEKAHNHSSYVHGMCNSLDDDISSLRELRHRYPGRVRLLRYEALAENPVKVSKLLYRFIGLKWNNHAENLVRRQTSASVSQIKALKETNKTVPYSVWREDSLKASRAWKRDVDWLFVRTAQEKCFGVIRQLGYTLFRHEADLRDNTTQSFDHQQSLLGDDTVWLQ
;
A
#
# COMPACT_ATOMS: atom_id res chain seq x y z
N MET A 1 33.15 -21.91 -73.84
CA MET A 1 33.71 -21.06 -72.77
C MET A 1 32.71 -20.14 -72.04
N ARG A 2 31.49 -19.84 -72.55
CA ARG A 2 30.50 -18.98 -71.86
C ARG A 2 29.66 -19.67 -70.77
N THR A 3 29.50 -20.99 -70.78
CA THR A 3 28.64 -21.72 -69.84
C THR A 3 29.30 -22.07 -68.50
N ILE A 4 30.63 -22.16 -68.45
CA ILE A 4 31.37 -22.42 -67.20
C ILE A 4 31.40 -21.15 -66.33
N ARG A 5 31.64 -19.97 -66.93
CA ARG A 5 31.74 -18.68 -66.22
C ARG A 5 30.44 -18.28 -65.50
N SER A 6 29.29 -18.67 -66.03
CA SER A 6 27.95 -18.42 -65.45
C SER A 6 27.66 -19.29 -64.21
N ARG A 7 28.13 -20.54 -64.18
CA ARG A 7 27.90 -21.43 -63.02
C ARG A 7 28.73 -21.01 -61.81
N TRP A 8 29.95 -20.50 -62.02
CA TRP A 8 30.80 -19.96 -60.97
C TRP A 8 30.29 -18.65 -60.39
N SER A 9 29.66 -17.79 -61.20
CA SER A 9 29.06 -16.53 -60.72
C SER A 9 27.75 -16.79 -59.96
N LEU A 10 26.96 -17.78 -60.35
CA LEU A 10 25.80 -18.22 -59.57
C LEU A 10 26.21 -18.85 -58.22
N LEU A 11 27.24 -19.71 -58.22
CA LEU A 11 27.76 -20.31 -56.99
C LEU A 11 28.32 -19.25 -56.04
N ALA A 12 29.07 -18.27 -56.55
CA ALA A 12 29.61 -17.16 -55.77
C ALA A 12 28.48 -16.28 -55.18
N ALA A 13 27.41 -16.02 -55.93
CA ALA A 13 26.26 -15.26 -55.43
C ALA A 13 25.51 -16.01 -54.31
N VAL A 14 25.32 -17.33 -54.46
CA VAL A 14 24.67 -18.17 -53.44
C VAL A 14 25.52 -18.28 -52.17
N VAL A 15 26.84 -18.48 -52.30
CA VAL A 15 27.75 -18.53 -51.14
C VAL A 15 27.78 -17.18 -50.42
N THR A 16 27.83 -16.07 -51.16
CA THR A 16 27.79 -14.72 -50.56
C THR A 16 26.46 -14.48 -49.83
N ALA A 17 25.33 -14.89 -50.42
CA ALA A 17 24.02 -14.77 -49.78
C ALA A 17 23.90 -15.61 -48.50
N VAL A 18 24.42 -16.84 -48.50
CA VAL A 18 24.43 -17.71 -47.31
C VAL A 18 25.33 -17.16 -46.21
N VAL A 19 26.48 -16.58 -46.56
CA VAL A 19 27.38 -15.93 -45.59
C VAL A 19 26.73 -14.66 -45.02
N VAL A 20 26.09 -13.84 -45.85
CA VAL A 20 25.39 -12.62 -45.37
C VAL A 20 24.19 -12.97 -44.48
N VAL A 21 23.41 -14.00 -44.82
CA VAL A 21 22.29 -14.47 -43.98
C VAL A 21 22.81 -15.09 -42.68
N SER A 22 23.91 -15.84 -42.72
CA SER A 22 24.53 -16.42 -41.52
C SER A 22 25.14 -15.35 -40.61
N LEU A 23 25.76 -14.32 -41.18
CA LEU A 23 26.26 -13.16 -40.43
C LEU A 23 25.09 -12.34 -39.86
N LEU A 24 24.01 -12.12 -40.62
CA LEU A 24 22.79 -11.47 -40.10
C LEU A 24 22.15 -12.27 -38.96
N PHE A 25 22.12 -13.62 -39.04
CA PHE A 25 21.68 -14.47 -37.93
C PHE A 25 22.62 -14.41 -36.74
N PHE A 26 23.94 -14.31 -36.96
CA PHE A 26 24.93 -14.15 -35.89
C PHE A 26 24.76 -12.79 -35.19
N PHE A 27 24.62 -11.69 -35.95
CA PHE A 27 24.36 -10.36 -35.41
C PHE A 27 22.97 -10.23 -34.76
N LEU A 28 21.95 -10.93 -35.24
CA LEU A 28 20.63 -10.98 -34.58
C LEU A 28 20.65 -11.85 -33.31
N ARG A 29 21.48 -12.90 -33.26
CA ARG A 29 21.66 -13.79 -32.09
C ARG A 29 22.55 -13.15 -31.00
N ASP A 30 23.48 -12.29 -31.40
CA ASP A 30 24.37 -11.51 -30.53
C ASP A 30 23.90 -10.07 -30.30
N THR A 31 22.67 -9.70 -30.71
CA THR A 31 22.04 -8.54 -30.07
C THR A 31 21.87 -8.89 -28.60
N PRO A 32 22.49 -8.18 -27.65
CA PRO A 32 22.11 -8.33 -26.26
C PRO A 32 20.65 -7.91 -26.23
N THR A 33 19.75 -8.89 -26.11
CA THR A 33 18.47 -8.61 -25.52
C THR A 33 18.84 -7.99 -24.18
N LEU A 34 18.70 -6.67 -24.09
CA LEU A 34 18.68 -5.94 -22.84
C LEU A 34 17.53 -6.58 -22.06
N GLN A 35 17.86 -7.68 -21.37
CA GLN A 35 17.03 -8.25 -20.34
C GLN A 35 16.91 -7.13 -19.33
N TYR A 36 15.79 -6.45 -19.45
CA TYR A 36 15.28 -5.46 -18.53
C TYR A 36 15.13 -6.15 -17.17
N GLN A 37 16.22 -6.19 -16.41
CA GLN A 37 16.17 -6.36 -14.97
C GLN A 37 15.69 -5.03 -14.41
N LYS A 38 14.40 -4.95 -14.10
CA LYS A 38 13.89 -3.94 -13.16
C LYS A 38 14.76 -3.99 -11.91
N PRO A 39 15.47 -2.91 -11.53
CA PRO A 39 16.12 -2.85 -10.24
C PRO A 39 15.09 -2.45 -9.17
N HIS A 40 13.98 -3.17 -9.06
CA HIS A 40 13.15 -3.10 -7.86
C HIS A 40 13.67 -4.14 -6.88
N ASN A 41 14.62 -3.76 -6.02
CA ASN A 41 14.88 -4.36 -4.68
C ASN A 41 16.23 -3.93 -4.03
N ALA A 42 16.73 -2.71 -4.26
CA ALA A 42 18.07 -2.36 -3.75
C ALA A 42 18.15 -1.41 -2.55
N TYR A 43 17.07 -0.75 -2.09
CA TYR A 43 17.22 0.25 -1.02
C TYR A 43 15.98 0.50 -0.13
N ARG A 44 15.46 -0.55 0.50
CA ARG A 44 14.95 -0.46 1.89
C ARG A 44 16.01 -1.03 2.84
N ARG A 45 17.24 -0.52 2.74
CA ARG A 45 18.31 -0.86 3.69
C ARG A 45 17.94 -0.25 5.04
N GLY A 46 17.85 -1.13 6.04
CA GLY A 46 17.51 -0.80 7.42
C GLY A 46 18.47 0.23 7.99
N TRP A 47 17.91 1.12 8.79
CA TRP A 47 18.68 1.97 9.67
C TRP A 47 18.75 1.28 11.03
N ASN A 48 19.95 0.80 11.38
CA ASN A 48 20.27 0.42 12.74
C ASN A 48 20.19 1.68 13.62
N LEU A 49 19.32 1.69 14.62
CA LEU A 49 19.43 2.62 15.74
C LEU A 49 19.66 1.81 17.02
N ALA A 50 20.89 1.94 17.51
CA ALA A 50 21.31 1.47 18.81
C ALA A 50 20.60 2.26 19.92
N LYS A 51 20.20 1.51 20.96
CA LYS A 51 19.97 1.89 22.36
C LYS A 51 19.06 3.10 22.63
N LEU A 52 17.94 2.81 23.30
CA LEU A 52 17.56 3.38 24.60
C LEU A 52 16.48 2.49 25.23
N SER A 53 16.91 1.57 26.10
CA SER A 53 15.99 0.83 26.98
C SER A 53 16.15 1.34 28.40
N GLN A 54 15.09 1.93 28.94
CA GLN A 54 14.66 1.77 30.32
C GLN A 54 13.25 2.33 30.42
N SER A 55 12.28 1.42 30.57
CA SER A 55 10.86 1.71 30.80
C SER A 55 10.51 1.14 32.16
N THR A 56 10.20 2.02 33.11
CA THR A 56 9.47 1.67 34.33
C THR A 56 7.99 1.54 33.99
N ALA A 57 7.39 0.42 34.40
CA ALA A 57 5.98 0.13 34.19
C ALA A 57 5.11 1.10 35.01
N THR A 58 4.19 1.81 34.35
CA THR A 58 3.07 2.49 35.02
C THR A 58 1.77 1.99 34.41
N THR A 59 0.93 1.42 35.26
CA THR A 59 -0.40 0.90 34.95
C THR A 59 -1.32 2.05 34.53
N TYR A 60 -1.74 2.11 33.26
CA TYR A 60 -2.75 3.05 32.79
C TYR A 60 -4.12 2.36 32.69
N SER A 61 -5.08 2.97 33.38
CA SER A 61 -6.49 2.60 33.45
C SER A 61 -7.23 2.89 32.14
N SER A 62 -8.27 2.10 31.89
CA SER A 62 -9.15 2.02 30.72
C SER A 62 -9.44 3.35 30.01
N ALA A 63 -9.19 3.38 28.70
CA ALA A 63 -9.44 4.51 27.81
C ALA A 63 -10.94 4.85 27.68
N THR A 64 -11.37 5.90 28.37
CA THR A 64 -12.59 6.65 28.04
C THR A 64 -12.43 7.30 26.67
N ALA A 65 -13.45 7.19 25.82
CA ALA A 65 -13.48 7.76 24.49
C ALA A 65 -13.24 9.29 24.54
N ASP A 66 -12.27 9.77 23.76
CA ASP A 66 -11.94 11.19 23.66
C ASP A 66 -13.11 11.93 22.96
N PRO A 67 -13.74 12.94 23.60
CA PRO A 67 -14.89 13.64 23.03
C PRO A 67 -14.41 14.58 21.92
N HIS A 68 -14.40 14.08 20.69
CA HIS A 68 -14.21 14.95 19.54
C HIS A 68 -15.34 15.98 19.44
N PRO A 69 -15.04 17.29 19.39
CA PRO A 69 -16.05 18.33 19.31
C PRO A 69 -16.95 18.13 18.08
N THR A 70 -18.26 18.07 18.31
CA THR A 70 -19.24 18.02 17.23
C THR A 70 -19.14 19.30 16.39
N GLY A 71 -18.69 19.19 15.14
CA GLY A 71 -18.61 20.32 14.20
C GLY A 71 -17.26 20.51 13.52
N VAL A 72 -16.17 19.89 14.01
CA VAL A 72 -14.85 19.98 13.37
C VAL A 72 -14.65 18.82 12.38
N SER A 73 -14.21 19.12 11.16
CA SER A 73 -13.85 18.12 10.14
C SER A 73 -12.71 17.24 10.66
N ARG A 74 -12.86 15.92 10.63
CA ARG A 74 -11.84 14.98 11.08
C ARG A 74 -10.87 14.64 9.95
N LYS A 75 -9.57 14.76 10.18
CA LYS A 75 -8.53 14.25 9.28
C LYS A 75 -8.14 12.82 9.67
N VAL A 76 -8.05 11.92 8.69
CA VAL A 76 -7.69 10.51 8.91
C VAL A 76 -6.69 10.08 7.84
N ILE A 77 -5.54 9.55 8.28
CA ILE A 77 -4.63 8.83 7.38
C ILE A 77 -4.59 7.36 7.79
N VAL A 78 -4.91 6.49 6.84
CA VAL A 78 -4.71 5.03 6.95
C VAL A 78 -3.37 4.70 6.31
N VAL A 79 -2.42 4.26 7.13
CA VAL A 79 -1.07 3.81 6.72
C VAL A 79 -1.02 2.30 6.75
N SER A 80 -0.38 1.69 5.76
CA SER A 80 -0.40 0.23 5.62
C SER A 80 0.71 -0.23 4.70
N LEU A 81 1.32 -1.38 4.99
CA LEU A 81 1.98 -2.14 3.93
C LEU A 81 0.93 -2.62 2.91
N ALA A 82 1.32 -2.77 1.64
CA ALA A 82 0.43 -3.30 0.63
C ALA A 82 -0.12 -4.68 1.04
N ARG A 83 -1.34 -5.00 0.57
CA ARG A 83 -2.03 -6.28 0.85
C ARG A 83 -2.44 -6.53 2.31
N SER A 84 -2.46 -5.47 3.14
CA SER A 84 -2.91 -5.52 4.54
C SER A 84 -4.33 -4.98 4.78
N GLY A 85 -5.19 -4.98 3.76
CA GLY A 85 -6.62 -4.63 3.91
C GLY A 85 -6.96 -3.14 3.88
N SER A 86 -6.02 -2.27 3.50
CA SER A 86 -6.24 -0.82 3.44
C SER A 86 -7.25 -0.35 2.39
N SER A 87 -7.44 -1.08 1.29
CA SER A 87 -8.54 -0.81 0.35
C SER A 87 -9.90 -1.11 0.96
N LEU A 88 -10.07 -2.26 1.65
CA LEU A 88 -11.32 -2.60 2.33
C LEU A 88 -11.63 -1.59 3.43
N THR A 89 -10.66 -1.29 4.28
CA THR A 89 -10.82 -0.33 5.38
C THR A 89 -11.18 1.06 4.86
N GLY A 90 -10.48 1.54 3.83
CA GLY A 90 -10.78 2.84 3.24
C GLY A 90 -12.16 2.90 2.60
N ASP A 91 -12.59 1.81 1.95
CA ASP A 91 -13.91 1.72 1.35
C ASP A 91 -15.03 1.65 2.40
N ILE A 92 -14.83 0.91 3.49
CA ILE A 92 -15.76 0.90 4.63
C ILE A 92 -15.94 2.31 5.21
N ILE A 93 -14.86 3.08 5.39
CA ILE A 93 -14.94 4.45 5.91
C ILE A 93 -15.59 5.39 4.89
N SER A 94 -15.28 5.25 3.59
CA SER A 94 -15.72 6.18 2.54
C SER A 94 -17.25 6.26 2.38
N HIS A 95 -17.97 5.21 2.79
CA HIS A 95 -19.43 5.15 2.79
C HIS A 95 -20.09 5.81 4.01
N GLY A 96 -19.29 6.29 4.96
CA GLY A 96 -19.78 7.13 6.03
C GLY A 96 -20.39 8.44 5.51
N PRO A 97 -21.23 9.10 6.31
CA PRO A 97 -21.83 10.36 5.89
C PRO A 97 -20.76 11.43 5.69
N ASN A 98 -20.71 11.99 4.49
CA ASN A 98 -19.89 13.15 4.14
C ASN A 98 -18.36 12.94 4.30
N VAL A 99 -17.84 11.81 3.83
CA VAL A 99 -16.39 11.52 3.78
C VAL A 99 -15.80 11.93 2.43
N TYR A 100 -14.69 12.67 2.42
CA TYR A 100 -13.88 12.95 1.24
C TYR A 100 -12.67 12.01 1.23
N TYR A 101 -12.69 11.01 0.34
CA TYR A 101 -11.68 9.94 0.31
C TYR A 101 -10.69 10.11 -0.84
N VAL A 102 -9.40 10.24 -0.50
CA VAL A 102 -8.27 10.29 -1.44
C VAL A 102 -7.53 8.95 -1.39
N TYR A 103 -7.65 8.18 -2.47
CA TYR A 103 -7.06 6.84 -2.57
C TYR A 103 -5.63 6.89 -3.13
N GLU A 104 -4.65 6.58 -2.28
CA GLU A 104 -3.23 6.45 -2.65
C GLU A 104 -2.66 7.63 -3.48
N PRO A 105 -2.76 8.89 -3.00
CA PRO A 105 -2.36 10.06 -3.79
C PRO A 105 -0.87 10.07 -4.16
N LEU A 106 -0.02 9.40 -3.37
CA LEU A 106 1.43 9.33 -3.59
C LEU A 106 1.83 8.31 -4.67
N ARG A 107 0.85 7.56 -5.20
CA ARG A 107 0.74 7.18 -6.62
C ARG A 107 1.95 7.42 -7.51
N ARG A 108 1.73 8.47 -8.26
CA ARG A 108 2.47 8.92 -9.41
C ARG A 108 3.75 9.62 -8.96
N SER A 109 3.72 10.41 -7.89
CA SER A 109 4.92 11.04 -7.35
C SER A 109 6.02 10.04 -6.96
N GLU A 110 5.67 8.87 -6.40
CA GLU A 110 6.68 7.82 -6.14
C GLU A 110 7.26 7.24 -7.43
N ILE A 111 6.44 7.05 -8.46
CA ILE A 111 6.93 6.58 -9.77
C ILE A 111 7.89 7.61 -10.38
N ASN A 112 7.54 8.89 -10.32
CA ASN A 112 8.37 9.98 -10.81
C ASN A 112 9.68 10.07 -10.02
N MET A 113 9.61 9.90 -8.69
CA MET A 113 10.79 9.83 -7.83
C MET A 113 11.71 8.68 -8.22
N TRP A 114 11.19 7.49 -8.53
CA TRP A 114 12.07 6.38 -8.94
C TRP A 114 12.75 6.62 -10.28
N ALA A 115 12.05 7.23 -11.24
CA ALA A 115 12.67 7.65 -12.50
C ALA A 115 13.77 8.72 -12.26
N ASP A 116 13.57 9.63 -11.31
CA ASP A 116 14.56 10.63 -10.92
C ASP A 116 15.74 10.02 -10.16
N TYR A 117 15.48 9.09 -9.25
CA TYR A 117 16.49 8.32 -8.54
C TYR A 117 17.40 7.57 -9.53
N GLU A 118 16.84 6.84 -10.50
CA GLU A 118 17.61 6.10 -11.50
C GLU A 118 18.51 7.04 -12.32
N ARG A 119 17.97 8.19 -12.74
CA ARG A 119 18.74 9.20 -13.48
C ARG A 119 19.84 9.84 -12.64
N ARG A 120 19.59 10.16 -11.36
CA ARG A 120 20.57 10.78 -10.46
C ARG A 120 21.63 9.81 -9.95
N THR A 121 21.29 8.53 -9.77
CA THR A 121 22.24 7.49 -9.35
C THR A 121 23.31 7.19 -10.39
N GLN A 122 23.03 7.43 -11.67
CA GLN A 122 24.03 7.39 -12.73
C GLN A 122 25.17 8.41 -12.50
N GLN A 123 24.89 9.51 -11.81
CA GLN A 123 25.91 10.48 -11.43
C GLN A 123 26.67 10.01 -10.18
N ASN A 124 25.94 9.74 -9.09
CA ASN A 124 26.44 9.07 -7.89
C ASN A 124 25.28 8.67 -6.96
N THR A 125 25.57 7.77 -6.01
CA THR A 125 24.58 7.25 -5.04
C THR A 125 23.97 8.37 -4.18
N THR A 126 24.76 9.33 -3.72
CA THR A 126 24.30 10.46 -2.88
C THR A 126 23.19 11.28 -3.55
N GLN A 127 23.31 11.55 -4.85
CA GLN A 127 22.27 12.27 -5.60
C GLN A 127 20.97 11.46 -5.72
N GLY A 128 21.09 10.13 -5.83
CA GLY A 128 19.94 9.23 -5.71
C GLY A 128 19.25 9.36 -4.36
N MET A 129 19.99 9.26 -3.25
CA MET A 129 19.42 9.45 -1.91
C MET A 129 18.77 10.83 -1.74
N LYS A 130 19.33 11.88 -2.38
CA LYS A 130 18.74 13.22 -2.36
C LYS A 130 17.35 13.24 -2.99
N ALA A 131 17.14 12.58 -4.14
CA ALA A 131 15.81 12.47 -4.77
C ALA A 131 14.77 11.81 -3.84
N VAL A 132 15.18 10.78 -3.10
CA VAL A 132 14.29 10.11 -2.13
C VAL A 132 13.92 11.05 -0.98
N MET A 133 14.87 11.82 -0.46
CA MET A 133 14.61 12.78 0.63
C MET A 133 13.73 13.94 0.17
N GLU A 134 13.99 14.49 -1.02
CA GLU A 134 13.16 15.52 -1.66
C GLU A 134 11.73 15.02 -1.84
N TRP A 135 11.55 13.82 -2.40
CA TRP A 135 10.22 13.23 -2.54
C TRP A 135 9.51 12.98 -1.20
N ARG A 136 10.22 12.55 -0.15
CA ARG A 136 9.60 12.39 1.17
C ARG A 136 9.04 13.72 1.69
N SER A 137 9.79 14.81 1.55
CA SER A 137 9.30 16.14 1.91
C SER A 137 8.07 16.52 1.08
N ASN A 138 8.17 16.42 -0.25
CA ASN A 138 7.07 16.75 -1.15
C ASN A 138 5.83 15.88 -0.89
N ALA A 139 6.01 14.62 -0.52
CA ALA A 139 4.91 13.73 -0.18
C ALA A 139 4.14 14.21 1.06
N ILE A 140 4.84 14.73 2.08
CA ILE A 140 4.19 15.37 3.23
C ILE A 140 3.44 16.63 2.81
N ASP A 141 4.02 17.44 1.93
CA ASP A 141 3.36 18.64 1.40
C ASP A 141 2.10 18.30 0.59
N MET A 142 2.16 17.28 -0.27
CA MET A 142 0.98 16.76 -0.99
C MET A 142 -0.11 16.32 -0.02
N LEU A 143 0.25 15.55 1.01
CA LEU A 143 -0.71 15.11 2.04
C LEU A 143 -1.32 16.30 2.77
N ARG A 144 -0.52 17.32 3.09
CA ARG A 144 -1.00 18.58 3.67
C ARG A 144 -2.01 19.27 2.77
N SER A 145 -1.73 19.41 1.48
CA SER A 145 -2.65 20.00 0.48
C SER A 145 -3.97 19.23 0.40
N PHE A 146 -3.93 17.89 0.45
CA PHE A 146 -5.15 17.08 0.50
C PHE A 146 -5.96 17.25 1.78
N LEU A 147 -5.30 17.34 2.94
CA LEU A 147 -5.95 17.50 4.25
C LEU A 147 -6.52 18.92 4.45
N SER A 148 -5.86 19.92 3.90
CA SER A 148 -6.27 21.33 3.95
C SER A 148 -7.22 21.73 2.82
N CYS A 149 -7.34 20.90 1.78
CA CYS A 149 -8.14 21.14 0.57
C CYS A 149 -7.60 22.29 -0.30
N HIS A 150 -6.29 22.56 -0.27
CA HIS A 150 -5.61 23.48 -1.19
C HIS A 150 -5.04 22.69 -2.36
N PHE A 151 -5.87 22.39 -3.35
CA PHE A 151 -5.48 21.55 -4.48
C PHE A 151 -4.70 22.32 -5.56
N SER A 152 -4.67 23.65 -5.49
CA SER A 152 -3.82 24.51 -6.31
C SER A 152 -2.33 24.22 -6.14
N ASP A 153 -1.94 23.74 -4.96
CA ASP A 153 -0.54 23.52 -4.57
C ASP A 153 -0.01 22.16 -5.04
N LEU A 154 -0.87 21.35 -5.66
CA LEU A 154 -0.52 20.02 -6.16
C LEU A 154 -0.07 20.12 -7.62
N ASP A 155 1.13 19.62 -7.91
CA ASP A 155 1.56 19.41 -9.29
C ASP A 155 0.71 18.29 -9.94
N PRO A 156 -0.04 18.58 -11.02
CA PRO A 156 -0.87 17.58 -11.66
C PRO A 156 -0.07 16.40 -12.24
N ASN A 157 1.23 16.57 -12.54
CA ASN A 157 2.10 15.49 -13.01
C ASN A 157 2.47 14.48 -11.91
N ASP A 158 2.26 14.83 -10.66
CA ASP A 158 2.46 13.97 -9.49
C ASP A 158 1.16 13.29 -9.02
N LEU A 159 0.04 13.50 -9.72
CA LEU A 159 -1.27 12.94 -9.38
C LEU A 159 -1.57 11.64 -10.15
N ASP A 160 -2.14 10.65 -9.44
CA ASP A 160 -2.74 9.48 -10.08
C ASP A 160 -4.21 9.74 -10.42
N THR A 161 -4.44 10.35 -11.58
CA THR A 161 -5.78 10.74 -12.05
C THR A 161 -6.70 9.52 -12.26
N ILE A 162 -6.15 8.34 -12.57
CA ILE A 162 -6.91 7.10 -12.70
C ILE A 162 -7.51 6.70 -11.34
N TYR A 163 -6.75 6.80 -10.25
CA TYR A 163 -7.26 6.50 -8.92
C TYR A 163 -8.22 7.57 -8.40
N LEU A 164 -7.90 8.85 -8.62
CA LEU A 164 -8.81 9.96 -8.28
C LEU A 164 -10.17 9.84 -8.99
N ARG A 165 -10.18 9.40 -10.26
CA ARG A 165 -11.41 9.23 -11.06
C ARG A 165 -12.35 8.14 -10.53
N LYS A 166 -11.82 7.13 -9.83
CA LYS A 166 -12.60 5.99 -9.32
C LYS A 166 -13.55 6.37 -8.19
N PHE A 167 -13.24 7.41 -7.42
CA PHE A 167 -14.06 7.81 -6.28
C PHE A 167 -14.94 9.02 -6.63
N PRO A 168 -16.25 9.01 -6.28
CA PRO A 168 -17.18 10.04 -6.72
C PRO A 168 -16.75 11.48 -6.39
N ARG A 169 -16.19 11.69 -5.19
CA ARG A 169 -15.84 13.03 -4.70
C ARG A 169 -14.51 13.57 -5.22
N THR A 170 -13.61 12.71 -5.70
CA THR A 170 -12.34 13.12 -6.32
C THR A 170 -12.40 13.08 -7.85
N ARG A 171 -13.50 12.60 -8.44
CA ARG A 171 -13.65 12.48 -9.90
C ARG A 171 -13.52 13.81 -10.62
N ARG A 172 -14.17 14.87 -10.10
CA ARG A 172 -14.07 16.21 -10.71
C ARG A 172 -12.65 16.76 -10.61
N PHE A 173 -11.99 16.58 -9.46
CA PHE A 173 -10.58 16.95 -9.31
C PHE A 173 -9.69 16.23 -10.33
N ALA A 174 -9.91 14.93 -10.56
CA ALA A 174 -9.18 14.17 -11.57
C ALA A 174 -9.34 14.78 -12.98
N THR A 175 -10.56 15.19 -13.35
CA THR A 175 -10.80 15.87 -14.63
C THR A 175 -10.06 17.20 -14.73
N CYS A 176 -10.06 18.01 -13.67
CA CYS A 176 -9.31 19.26 -13.63
C CYS A 176 -7.80 19.03 -13.79
N ALA A 177 -7.26 18.03 -13.09
CA ALA A 177 -5.85 17.66 -13.18
C ALA A 177 -5.48 17.14 -14.57
N GLU A 178 -6.30 16.30 -15.19
CA GLU A 178 -6.05 15.81 -16.55
C GLU A 178 -6.06 16.93 -17.60
N GLU A 179 -6.92 17.93 -17.43
CA GLU A 179 -6.91 19.09 -18.32
C GLU A 179 -5.60 19.88 -18.20
N ALA A 180 -5.09 20.05 -16.98
CA ALA A 180 -3.81 20.69 -16.72
C ALA A 180 -2.64 19.90 -17.35
N ILE A 181 -2.63 18.57 -17.18
CA ILE A 181 -1.64 17.67 -17.83
C ILE A 181 -1.69 17.82 -19.35
N ARG A 182 -2.89 17.80 -19.95
CA ARG A 182 -3.06 17.95 -21.40
C ARG A 182 -2.55 19.31 -21.92
N LYS A 183 -2.65 20.34 -21.10
CA LYS A 183 -2.13 21.70 -21.38
C LYS A 183 -0.65 21.86 -21.01
N ASN A 184 -0.02 20.80 -20.48
CA ASN A 184 1.37 20.80 -20.01
C ASN A 184 1.65 21.88 -18.95
N THR A 185 0.72 22.07 -18.00
CA THR A 185 0.87 23.00 -16.88
C THR A 185 1.28 22.28 -15.61
N THR A 186 1.97 22.99 -14.71
CA THR A 186 2.36 22.51 -13.38
C THR A 186 1.36 22.86 -12.28
N THR A 187 0.28 23.55 -12.64
CA THR A 187 -0.80 23.94 -11.73
C THR A 187 -2.15 23.66 -12.37
N VAL A 188 -3.14 23.37 -11.52
CA VAL A 188 -4.53 23.17 -11.93
C VAL A 188 -5.27 24.49 -11.94
N ASN A 189 -6.14 24.70 -12.93
CA ASN A 189 -6.93 25.91 -13.05
C ASN A 189 -7.82 26.13 -11.81
N ALA A 190 -7.66 27.27 -11.14
CA ALA A 190 -8.37 27.60 -9.89
C ALA A 190 -9.90 27.56 -10.05
N ALA A 191 -10.44 28.04 -11.17
CA ALA A 191 -11.89 27.99 -11.41
C ALA A 191 -12.43 26.55 -11.51
N CYS A 192 -11.61 25.61 -12.00
CA CYS A 192 -11.95 24.19 -11.99
C CYS A 192 -11.95 23.61 -10.56
N LEU A 193 -11.04 24.09 -9.71
CA LEU A 193 -10.86 23.61 -8.33
C LEU A 193 -11.96 24.06 -7.37
N LEU A 194 -12.55 25.25 -7.57
CA LEU A 194 -13.54 25.86 -6.66
C LEU A 194 -14.57 24.85 -6.09
N HIS A 195 -15.20 24.06 -6.97
CA HIS A 195 -16.22 23.11 -6.53
C HIS A 195 -15.63 21.92 -5.76
N THR A 196 -14.49 21.39 -6.19
CA THR A 196 -13.90 20.20 -5.55
C THR A 196 -13.23 20.53 -4.22
N GLU A 197 -12.63 21.71 -4.08
CA GLU A 197 -12.09 22.20 -2.81
C GLU A 197 -13.22 22.49 -1.83
N SER A 198 -14.31 23.12 -2.28
CA SER A 198 -15.51 23.33 -1.46
C SER A 198 -16.10 22.02 -0.94
N MET A 199 -16.23 21.00 -1.81
CA MET A 199 -16.67 19.66 -1.41
C MET A 199 -15.74 19.00 -0.37
N CYS A 200 -14.43 19.21 -0.50
CA CYS A 200 -13.43 18.72 0.46
C CYS A 200 -13.52 19.45 1.79
N GLN A 201 -13.64 20.78 1.77
CA GLN A 201 -13.73 21.63 2.96
C GLN A 201 -14.98 21.32 3.78
N GLN A 202 -16.11 21.10 3.12
CA GLN A 202 -17.38 20.75 3.76
C GLN A 202 -17.42 19.31 4.28
N ALA A 203 -16.43 18.46 3.95
CA ALA A 203 -16.43 17.06 4.36
C ALA A 203 -16.27 16.93 5.88
N LYS A 204 -17.08 16.05 6.48
CA LYS A 204 -16.97 15.71 7.91
C LYS A 204 -15.72 14.90 8.22
N VAL A 205 -15.27 14.08 7.27
CA VAL A 205 -14.02 13.33 7.37
C VAL A 205 -13.24 13.50 6.07
N LYS A 206 -11.94 13.80 6.19
CA LYS A 206 -10.98 13.77 5.09
C LYS A 206 -10.12 12.54 5.29
N LEU A 207 -10.32 11.54 4.44
CA LEU A 207 -9.64 10.26 4.53
C LEU A 207 -8.57 10.18 3.44
N ILE A 208 -7.36 9.82 3.83
CA ILE A 208 -6.29 9.49 2.90
C ILE A 208 -5.81 8.07 3.18
N LYS A 209 -5.70 7.26 2.14
CA LYS A 209 -5.03 5.96 2.20
C LYS A 209 -3.59 6.10 1.68
N VAL A 210 -2.60 5.69 2.46
CA VAL A 210 -1.18 5.72 2.11
C VAL A 210 -0.55 4.34 2.31
N ILE A 211 0.25 3.90 1.33
CA ILE A 211 1.02 2.65 1.42
C ILE A 211 2.53 2.82 1.12
N ARG A 212 2.97 4.07 0.92
CA ARG A 212 4.30 4.43 0.42
C ARG A 212 5.16 5.20 1.42
N LEU A 213 4.54 5.73 2.47
CA LEU A 213 5.22 6.35 3.60
C LEU A 213 5.04 5.47 4.83
N GLY A 214 6.04 5.50 5.70
CA GLY A 214 5.94 4.89 7.02
C GLY A 214 5.20 5.79 7.99
N LEU A 215 4.80 5.23 9.13
CA LEU A 215 4.10 5.95 10.18
C LEU A 215 4.94 7.10 10.74
N ARG A 216 6.27 6.90 10.83
CA ARG A 216 7.24 7.92 11.27
C ARG A 216 7.19 9.19 10.43
N ASP A 217 7.07 9.05 9.11
CA ASP A 217 7.09 10.17 8.17
C ASP A 217 5.92 11.14 8.42
N LEU A 218 4.82 10.66 9.03
CA LEU A 218 3.59 11.44 9.22
C LEU A 218 3.55 12.26 10.51
N GLU A 219 4.55 12.15 11.38
CA GLU A 219 4.59 12.92 12.62
C GLU A 219 4.46 14.45 12.42
N PRO A 220 5.10 15.08 11.42
CA PRO A 220 4.92 16.51 11.18
C PRO A 220 3.45 16.92 11.01
N LEU A 221 2.64 16.07 10.35
CA LEU A 221 1.22 16.32 10.16
C LEU A 221 0.42 16.11 11.46
N LEU A 222 0.82 15.17 12.34
CA LEU A 222 0.20 15.01 13.66
C LEU A 222 0.42 16.26 14.54
N LYS A 223 1.60 16.86 14.46
CA LYS A 223 1.95 18.10 15.15
C LYS A 223 1.16 19.30 14.61
N GLU A 224 0.99 19.37 13.28
CA GLU A 224 0.31 20.47 12.61
C GLU A 224 -1.21 20.44 12.75
N TYR A 225 -1.82 19.26 12.72
CA TYR A 225 -3.27 19.09 12.73
C TYR A 225 -3.75 18.39 14.00
N PRO A 226 -4.24 19.09 15.03
CA PRO A 226 -4.73 18.48 16.28
C PRO A 226 -5.88 17.48 16.05
N ASP A 227 -6.65 17.67 14.99
CA ASP A 227 -7.75 16.79 14.59
C ASP A 227 -7.30 15.59 13.74
N LEU A 228 -6.03 15.47 13.36
CA LEU A 228 -5.54 14.31 12.60
C LEU A 228 -5.43 13.07 13.49
N VAL A 229 -5.97 11.97 13.01
CA VAL A 229 -5.71 10.63 13.55
C VAL A 229 -5.04 9.72 12.53
N LEU A 230 -4.16 8.85 13.01
CA LEU A 230 -3.45 7.86 12.20
C LEU A 230 -3.93 6.44 12.54
N ILE A 231 -4.15 5.64 11.51
CA ILE A 231 -4.48 4.22 11.63
C ILE A 231 -3.41 3.43 10.91
N LEU A 232 -2.56 2.72 11.67
CA LEU A 232 -1.65 1.72 11.12
C LEU A 232 -2.42 0.43 10.89
N LEU A 233 -2.52 -0.03 9.65
CA LEU A 233 -3.05 -1.34 9.32
C LEU A 233 -1.94 -2.37 9.27
N ALA A 234 -2.08 -3.43 10.05
CA ALA A 234 -1.21 -4.59 9.98
C ALA A 234 -1.99 -5.86 9.65
N ARG A 235 -1.32 -6.77 8.97
CA ARG A 235 -1.77 -8.13 8.65
C ARG A 235 -0.63 -9.09 8.99
N ASP A 236 -0.90 -10.38 9.07
CA ASP A 236 0.17 -11.38 9.13
C ASP A 236 1.20 -11.11 8.02
N PRO A 237 2.47 -10.81 8.35
CA PRO A 237 3.47 -10.46 7.34
C PRO A 237 3.69 -11.59 6.34
N ARG A 238 3.52 -12.86 6.74
CA ARG A 238 3.62 -14.02 5.85
C ARG A 238 2.53 -13.94 4.77
N ALA A 239 1.30 -13.60 5.17
CA ALA A 239 0.16 -13.44 4.28
C ALA A 239 0.30 -12.25 3.32
N SER A 240 0.75 -11.11 3.83
CA SER A 240 0.94 -9.89 3.03
C SER A 240 2.04 -10.08 1.99
N VAL A 241 3.22 -10.55 2.41
CA VAL A 241 4.36 -10.77 1.51
C VAL A 241 4.01 -11.82 0.45
N TRP A 242 3.42 -12.95 0.86
CA TRP A 242 2.96 -13.97 -0.09
C TRP A 242 2.00 -13.39 -1.12
N SER A 243 0.99 -12.63 -0.67
CA SER A 243 0.04 -12.02 -1.59
C SER A 243 0.67 -11.00 -2.52
N MET A 244 1.71 -10.27 -2.10
CA MET A 244 2.43 -9.32 -2.95
C MET A 244 3.19 -10.04 -4.05
N ILE A 245 3.93 -11.10 -3.72
CA ILE A 245 4.66 -11.93 -4.69
C ILE A 245 3.70 -12.45 -5.76
N GLN A 246 2.55 -13.01 -5.35
CA GLN A 246 1.56 -13.56 -6.28
C GLN A 246 0.90 -12.50 -7.19
N VAL A 247 0.59 -11.32 -6.64
CA VAL A 247 -0.16 -10.28 -7.38
C VAL A 247 0.74 -9.45 -8.28
N PHE A 248 1.90 -9.04 -7.77
CA PHE A 248 2.81 -8.15 -8.50
C PHE A 248 3.76 -8.89 -9.42
N LYS A 249 3.71 -10.24 -9.40
CA LYS A 249 4.59 -11.11 -10.19
C LYS A 249 6.04 -10.64 -10.08
N GLU A 250 6.47 -10.26 -8.88
CA GLU A 250 7.86 -9.93 -8.63
C GLU A 250 8.68 -11.19 -8.93
N GLU A 251 9.23 -11.26 -10.14
CA GLU A 251 9.71 -12.49 -10.78
C GLU A 251 10.90 -13.11 -10.04
N LYS A 252 10.85 -14.45 -9.93
CA LYS A 252 11.93 -15.41 -10.19
C LYS A 252 13.28 -15.24 -9.49
N ALA A 253 13.41 -14.44 -8.43
CA ALA A 253 14.49 -14.69 -7.49
C ALA A 253 14.12 -15.97 -6.74
N HIS A 254 14.86 -17.07 -6.95
CA HIS A 254 14.73 -18.29 -6.13
C HIS A 254 14.94 -18.04 -4.62
N ASN A 255 15.23 -16.79 -4.23
CA ASN A 255 15.38 -16.35 -2.87
C ASN A 255 14.56 -15.07 -2.60
N HIS A 256 13.35 -15.23 -2.04
CA HIS A 256 12.51 -14.11 -1.57
C HIS A 256 13.03 -13.45 -0.28
N SER A 257 14.12 -13.94 0.32
CA SER A 257 14.58 -13.55 1.66
C SER A 257 14.83 -12.04 1.81
N SER A 258 15.52 -11.40 0.87
CA SER A 258 15.81 -9.95 0.94
C SER A 258 14.53 -9.11 0.88
N TYR A 259 13.58 -9.51 0.04
CA TYR A 259 12.29 -8.84 -0.09
C TYR A 259 11.43 -8.98 1.18
N VAL A 260 11.33 -10.22 1.68
CA VAL A 260 10.67 -10.54 2.94
C VAL A 260 11.28 -9.71 4.07
N HIS A 261 12.62 -9.68 4.17
CA HIS A 261 13.33 -8.93 5.20
C HIS A 261 13.06 -7.42 5.10
N GLY A 262 13.14 -6.81 3.91
CA GLY A 262 12.87 -5.39 3.73
C GLY A 262 11.43 -5.00 4.10
N MET A 263 10.45 -5.84 3.76
CA MET A 263 9.06 -5.64 4.18
C MET A 263 8.88 -5.76 5.70
N CYS A 264 9.51 -6.76 6.31
CA CYS A 264 9.38 -6.97 7.75
C CYS A 264 10.09 -5.91 8.57
N ASN A 265 11.25 -5.42 8.13
CA ASN A 265 11.89 -4.24 8.74
C ASN A 265 11.00 -3.00 8.65
N SER A 266 10.34 -2.79 7.50
CA SER A 266 9.43 -1.65 7.35
C SER A 266 8.24 -1.74 8.32
N LEU A 267 7.68 -2.93 8.52
CA LEU A 267 6.61 -3.14 9.48
C LEU A 267 7.09 -2.99 10.93
N ASP A 268 8.32 -3.41 11.22
CA ASP A 268 8.95 -3.24 12.53
C ASP A 268 9.19 -1.76 12.87
N ASP A 269 9.65 -0.98 11.89
CA ASP A 269 9.81 0.47 12.00
C ASP A 269 8.47 1.17 12.26
N ASP A 270 7.41 0.76 11.55
CA ASP A 270 6.05 1.27 11.75
C ASP A 270 5.50 0.92 13.14
N ILE A 271 5.75 -0.30 13.64
CA ILE A 271 5.34 -0.74 14.98
C ILE A 271 6.11 0.00 16.07
N SER A 272 7.41 0.23 15.87
CA SER A 272 8.22 1.01 16.79
C SER A 272 7.73 2.45 16.86
N SER A 273 7.50 3.07 15.69
CA SER A 273 6.95 4.41 15.58
C SER A 273 5.54 4.51 16.15
N LEU A 274 4.72 3.47 16.03
CA LEU A 274 3.39 3.40 16.64
C LEU A 274 3.47 3.55 18.17
N ARG A 275 4.43 2.88 18.84
CA ARG A 275 4.59 2.99 20.30
C ARG A 275 4.96 4.42 20.70
N GLU A 276 5.95 5.00 20.02
CA GLU A 276 6.41 6.37 20.29
C GLU A 276 5.30 7.40 20.06
N LEU A 277 4.63 7.33 18.90
CA LEU A 277 3.59 8.29 18.54
C LEU A 277 2.33 8.14 19.40
N ARG A 278 2.01 6.94 19.89
CA ARG A 278 0.92 6.77 20.86
C ARG A 278 1.22 7.44 22.19
N HIS A 279 2.47 7.38 22.65
CA HIS A 279 2.87 8.05 23.88
C HIS A 279 2.85 9.58 23.70
N ARG A 280 3.34 10.08 22.56
CA ARG A 280 3.42 11.51 22.27
C ARG A 280 2.08 12.14 21.89
N TYR A 281 1.19 11.39 21.22
CA TYR A 281 -0.11 11.83 20.75
C TYR A 281 -1.21 10.86 21.23
N PRO A 282 -1.51 10.84 22.54
CA PRO A 282 -2.46 9.91 23.13
C PRO A 282 -3.83 10.04 22.46
N GLY A 283 -4.48 8.90 22.22
CA GLY A 283 -5.80 8.85 21.57
C GLY A 283 -5.81 9.10 20.06
N ARG A 284 -4.69 9.48 19.43
CA ARG A 284 -4.66 9.87 18.00
C ARG A 284 -4.03 8.85 17.06
N VAL A 285 -3.38 7.81 17.58
CA VAL A 285 -2.71 6.78 16.77
C VAL A 285 -3.18 5.40 17.21
N ARG A 286 -3.69 4.60 16.27
CA ARG A 286 -4.20 3.24 16.53
C ARG A 286 -3.66 2.22 15.53
N LEU A 287 -3.45 1.00 15.98
CA LEU A 287 -3.19 -0.16 15.13
C LEU A 287 -4.53 -0.85 14.84
N LEU A 288 -4.81 -1.20 13.59
CA LEU A 288 -5.94 -2.04 13.21
C LEU A 288 -5.39 -3.31 12.54
N ARG A 289 -5.71 -4.47 13.12
CA ARG A 289 -5.36 -5.76 12.52
C ARG A 289 -6.39 -6.14 11.45
N TYR A 290 -5.92 -6.52 10.28
CA TYR A 290 -6.77 -6.95 9.17
C TYR A 290 -7.64 -8.15 9.54
N GLU A 291 -7.08 -9.15 10.22
CA GLU A 291 -7.76 -10.36 10.64
C GLU A 291 -8.90 -10.05 11.63
N ALA A 292 -8.72 -9.05 12.50
CA ALA A 292 -9.78 -8.60 13.40
C ALA A 292 -10.99 -8.06 12.63
N LEU A 293 -10.72 -7.20 11.63
CA LEU A 293 -11.76 -6.67 10.74
C LEU A 293 -12.38 -7.78 9.89
N ALA A 294 -11.61 -8.77 9.47
CA ALA A 294 -12.10 -9.88 8.65
C ALA A 294 -12.97 -10.86 9.45
N GLU A 295 -12.66 -11.09 10.72
CA GLU A 295 -13.39 -12.01 11.61
C GLU A 295 -14.65 -11.37 12.18
N ASN A 296 -14.57 -10.10 12.59
CA ASN A 296 -15.66 -9.38 13.24
C ASN A 296 -15.99 -8.06 12.51
N PRO A 297 -16.38 -8.11 11.22
CA PRO A 297 -16.43 -6.93 10.36
C PRO A 297 -17.35 -5.83 10.87
N VAL A 298 -18.54 -6.17 11.38
CA VAL A 298 -19.48 -5.17 11.92
C VAL A 298 -18.98 -4.59 13.25
N LYS A 299 -18.52 -5.41 14.20
CA LYS A 299 -18.01 -4.94 15.51
C LYS A 299 -16.82 -4.00 15.30
N VAL A 300 -15.83 -4.43 14.52
CA VAL A 300 -14.60 -3.66 14.30
C VAL A 300 -14.88 -2.38 13.50
N SER A 301 -15.77 -2.42 12.50
CA SER A 301 -16.17 -1.23 11.75
C SER A 301 -16.92 -0.21 12.62
N LYS A 302 -17.78 -0.66 13.55
CA LYS A 302 -18.44 0.21 14.54
C LYS A 302 -17.42 0.95 15.41
N LEU A 303 -16.43 0.22 15.92
CA LEU A 303 -15.36 0.82 16.71
C LEU A 303 -14.56 1.82 15.86
N LEU A 304 -14.17 1.44 14.64
CA LEU A 304 -13.46 2.28 13.69
C LEU A 304 -14.19 3.61 13.43
N TYR A 305 -15.51 3.55 13.19
CA TYR A 305 -16.36 4.73 12.99
C TYR A 305 -16.34 5.63 14.23
N ARG A 306 -16.48 5.05 15.43
CA ARG A 306 -16.43 5.80 16.70
C ARG A 306 -15.11 6.57 16.86
N PHE A 307 -13.98 5.94 16.58
CA PHE A 307 -12.66 6.57 16.70
C PHE A 307 -12.47 7.76 15.77
N ILE A 308 -12.91 7.63 14.51
CA ILE A 308 -12.81 8.71 13.52
C ILE A 308 -13.97 9.71 13.60
N GLY A 309 -14.83 9.61 14.62
CA GLY A 309 -15.94 10.54 14.84
C GLY A 309 -17.09 10.43 13.83
N LEU A 310 -17.26 9.27 13.18
CA LEU A 310 -18.40 8.99 12.31
C LEU A 310 -19.53 8.30 13.08
N LYS A 311 -20.77 8.67 12.75
CA LYS A 311 -21.96 7.97 13.24
C LYS A 311 -22.14 6.66 12.48
N TRP A 312 -22.27 5.57 13.22
CA TRP A 312 -22.70 4.29 12.67
C TRP A 312 -24.18 4.32 12.31
N ASN A 313 -24.56 3.77 11.15
CA ASN A 313 -25.95 3.72 10.69
C ASN A 313 -26.22 2.43 9.90
N ASN A 314 -27.50 2.19 9.59
CA ASN A 314 -27.94 1.00 8.85
C ASN A 314 -27.31 0.90 7.45
N HIS A 315 -27.00 2.03 6.80
CA HIS A 315 -26.34 2.02 5.50
C HIS A 315 -24.92 1.45 5.59
N ALA A 316 -24.13 1.94 6.54
CA ALA A 316 -22.79 1.44 6.83
C ALA A 316 -22.81 -0.04 7.23
N GLU A 317 -23.76 -0.44 8.08
CA GLU A 317 -23.89 -1.84 8.50
C GLU A 317 -24.21 -2.77 7.33
N ASN A 318 -25.22 -2.42 6.53
CA ASN A 318 -25.62 -3.21 5.37
C ASN A 318 -24.49 -3.32 4.34
N LEU A 319 -23.75 -2.24 4.12
CA LEU A 319 -22.58 -2.27 3.24
C LEU A 319 -21.52 -3.24 3.77
N VAL A 320 -21.10 -3.09 5.04
CA VAL A 320 -20.05 -3.93 5.63
C VAL A 320 -20.44 -5.40 5.53
N ARG A 321 -21.68 -5.76 5.86
CA ARG A 321 -22.19 -7.13 5.70
C ARG A 321 -22.14 -7.60 4.26
N ARG A 322 -22.61 -6.79 3.31
CA ARG A 322 -22.59 -7.15 1.89
C ARG A 322 -21.17 -7.30 1.33
N GLN A 323 -20.20 -6.53 1.79
CA GLN A 323 -18.81 -6.62 1.33
C GLN A 323 -18.05 -7.80 1.91
N THR A 324 -18.40 -8.21 3.12
CA THR A 324 -17.68 -9.25 3.87
C THR A 324 -18.38 -10.62 3.81
N SER A 325 -19.62 -10.65 3.32
CA SER A 325 -20.43 -11.85 3.14
C SER A 325 -21.26 -11.79 1.83
N ALA A 326 -20.61 -11.45 0.71
CA ALA A 326 -21.25 -11.33 -0.61
C ALA A 326 -21.56 -12.70 -1.23
N SER A 327 -22.70 -12.85 -1.89
CA SER A 327 -22.97 -14.06 -2.68
C SER A 327 -22.00 -14.21 -3.86
N VAL A 328 -21.79 -15.45 -4.32
CA VAL A 328 -20.96 -15.77 -5.50
C VAL A 328 -21.44 -15.02 -6.74
N SER A 329 -22.76 -14.92 -6.94
CA SER A 329 -23.36 -14.19 -8.07
C SER A 329 -23.05 -12.70 -8.03
N GLN A 330 -23.14 -12.06 -6.85
CA GLN A 330 -22.75 -10.66 -6.66
C GLN A 330 -21.27 -10.44 -6.98
N ILE A 331 -20.38 -11.31 -6.49
CA ILE A 331 -18.95 -11.24 -6.78
C ILE A 331 -18.68 -11.39 -8.29
N LYS A 332 -19.39 -12.31 -8.96
CA LYS A 332 -19.24 -12.55 -10.40
C LYS A 332 -19.67 -11.33 -11.21
N ALA A 333 -20.84 -10.76 -10.92
CA ALA A 333 -21.33 -9.54 -11.57
C ALA A 333 -20.36 -8.34 -11.40
N LEU A 334 -19.76 -8.21 -10.22
CA LEU A 334 -18.74 -7.19 -9.96
C LEU A 334 -17.42 -7.43 -10.73
N LYS A 335 -17.05 -8.70 -10.96
CA LYS A 335 -15.87 -9.06 -11.75
C LYS A 335 -16.07 -8.89 -13.26
N GLU A 336 -17.30 -9.12 -13.74
CA GLU A 336 -17.67 -8.92 -15.15
C GLU A 336 -17.64 -7.44 -15.54
N THR A 337 -18.07 -6.56 -14.62
CA THR A 337 -18.03 -5.10 -14.78
C THR A 337 -16.65 -4.50 -14.52
N ASN A 338 -15.84 -5.10 -13.63
CA ASN A 338 -14.47 -4.66 -13.32
C ASN A 338 -13.47 -5.81 -13.60
N LYS A 339 -13.21 -6.07 -14.89
CA LYS A 339 -12.24 -7.09 -15.33
C LYS A 339 -10.94 -6.97 -14.53
N THR A 340 -10.67 -8.02 -13.73
CA THR A 340 -9.40 -8.31 -13.05
C THR A 340 -8.75 -7.13 -12.30
N VAL A 341 -9.36 -6.70 -11.20
CA VAL A 341 -8.68 -5.84 -10.22
C VAL A 341 -8.25 -6.70 -9.02
N PRO A 342 -6.93 -6.88 -8.75
CA PRO A 342 -6.46 -7.68 -7.62
C PRO A 342 -6.83 -7.06 -6.25
N TYR A 343 -7.47 -5.89 -6.24
CA TYR A 343 -7.85 -5.10 -5.08
C TYR A 343 -9.35 -5.13 -4.76
N SER A 344 -10.10 -6.12 -5.28
CA SER A 344 -11.52 -6.26 -4.90
C SER A 344 -11.66 -6.27 -3.38
N VAL A 345 -12.59 -5.46 -2.88
CA VAL A 345 -12.95 -5.36 -1.45
C VAL A 345 -14.06 -6.33 -1.05
N TRP A 346 -14.65 -7.03 -2.01
CA TRP A 346 -15.79 -7.93 -1.79
C TRP A 346 -15.32 -9.38 -1.56
N ARG A 347 -15.88 -10.03 -0.54
CA ARG A 347 -15.59 -11.42 -0.14
C ARG A 347 -16.89 -12.17 0.15
N GLU A 348 -16.90 -13.45 -0.20
CA GLU A 348 -17.98 -14.36 0.18
C GLU A 348 -17.94 -14.67 1.67
N ASP A 349 -16.74 -14.80 2.19
CA ASP A 349 -16.45 -14.92 3.61
C ASP A 349 -15.11 -14.22 3.86
N SER A 350 -15.15 -13.10 4.58
CA SER A 350 -13.96 -12.31 4.90
C SER A 350 -12.97 -13.07 5.77
N LEU A 351 -13.44 -13.88 6.72
CA LEU A 351 -12.60 -14.67 7.61
C LEU A 351 -11.87 -15.75 6.81
N LYS A 352 -12.59 -16.55 6.04
CA LYS A 352 -12.02 -17.58 5.16
C LYS A 352 -11.03 -16.97 4.17
N ALA A 353 -11.37 -15.83 3.55
CA ALA A 353 -10.47 -15.14 2.64
C ALA A 353 -9.21 -14.59 3.33
N SER A 354 -9.31 -14.14 4.59
CA SER A 354 -8.15 -13.67 5.34
C SER A 354 -7.14 -14.78 5.62
N ARG A 355 -7.62 -16.01 5.82
CA ARG A 355 -6.85 -17.22 6.12
C ARG A 355 -6.44 -18.04 4.89
N ALA A 356 -6.99 -17.75 3.71
CA ALA A 356 -6.80 -18.56 2.49
C ALA A 356 -5.33 -18.78 2.10
N TRP A 357 -4.45 -17.83 2.41
CA TRP A 357 -3.01 -17.96 2.14
C TRP A 357 -2.39 -19.19 2.83
N LYS A 358 -2.92 -19.62 3.99
CA LYS A 358 -2.44 -20.78 4.75
C LYS A 358 -2.57 -22.09 3.98
N ARG A 359 -3.43 -22.17 2.95
CA ARG A 359 -3.58 -23.36 2.12
C ARG A 359 -2.61 -23.37 0.94
N ASP A 360 -2.40 -22.20 0.34
CA ASP A 360 -1.75 -22.09 -0.97
C ASP A 360 -0.25 -21.76 -0.87
N VAL A 361 0.22 -21.27 0.28
CA VAL A 361 1.63 -20.88 0.49
C VAL A 361 2.54 -22.10 0.64
N ASP A 362 3.73 -22.02 0.07
CA ASP A 362 4.77 -23.03 0.24
C ASP A 362 5.38 -23.02 1.66
N TRP A 363 5.67 -24.19 2.21
CA TRP A 363 6.19 -24.31 3.58
C TRP A 363 7.61 -23.73 3.74
N LEU A 364 8.49 -23.92 2.75
CA LEU A 364 9.84 -23.34 2.78
C LEU A 364 9.78 -21.80 2.80
N PHE A 365 8.84 -21.21 2.05
CA PHE A 365 8.55 -19.78 2.14
C PHE A 365 8.10 -19.38 3.55
N VAL A 366 7.17 -20.13 4.16
CA VAL A 366 6.69 -19.82 5.53
C VAL A 366 7.83 -19.84 6.53
N ARG A 367 8.73 -20.84 6.49
CA ARG A 367 9.90 -20.87 7.39
C ARG A 367 10.78 -19.64 7.20
N THR A 368 11.08 -19.29 5.95
CA THR A 368 11.90 -18.12 5.61
C THR A 368 11.26 -16.83 6.13
N ALA A 369 9.95 -16.68 5.93
CA ALA A 369 9.21 -15.53 6.41
C ALA A 369 9.14 -15.50 7.95
N GLN A 370 8.97 -16.62 8.63
CA GLN A 370 9.00 -16.68 10.10
C GLN A 370 10.36 -16.28 10.66
N GLU A 371 11.45 -16.71 10.04
CA GLU A 371 12.81 -16.34 10.45
C GLU A 371 13.04 -14.84 10.29
N LYS A 372 12.78 -14.30 9.09
CA LYS A 372 13.05 -12.88 8.80
C LYS A 372 12.08 -11.91 9.46
N CYS A 373 10.88 -12.35 9.78
CA CYS A 373 9.82 -11.53 10.37
C CYS A 373 9.53 -11.90 11.83
N PHE A 374 10.41 -12.67 12.49
CA PHE A 374 10.20 -13.23 13.83
C PHE A 374 9.76 -12.16 14.84
N GLY A 375 10.49 -11.04 14.91
CA GLY A 375 10.20 -9.95 15.84
C GLY A 375 8.80 -9.37 15.62
N VAL A 376 8.43 -9.08 14.37
CA VAL A 376 7.14 -8.49 14.03
C VAL A 376 5.98 -9.46 14.23
N ILE A 377 6.16 -10.74 13.87
CA ILE A 377 5.19 -11.80 14.11
C ILE A 377 4.82 -11.85 15.59
N ARG A 378 5.83 -11.86 16.48
CA ARG A 378 5.62 -11.88 17.93
C ARG A 378 4.99 -10.59 18.46
N GLN A 379 5.45 -9.43 18.01
CA GLN A 379 4.90 -8.15 18.45
C GLN A 379 3.41 -8.03 18.11
N LEU A 380 3.05 -8.43 16.89
CA LEU A 380 1.67 -8.48 16.43
C LEU A 380 0.90 -9.70 16.94
N GLY A 381 1.52 -10.58 17.75
CA GLY A 381 0.99 -11.80 18.41
C GLY A 381 0.53 -12.92 17.47
N TYR A 382 1.05 -12.98 16.25
CA TYR A 382 0.75 -14.07 15.33
C TYR A 382 1.45 -15.36 15.75
N THR A 383 0.77 -16.49 15.57
CA THR A 383 1.29 -17.81 15.92
C THR A 383 2.44 -18.22 15.00
N LEU A 384 3.54 -18.71 15.56
CA LEU A 384 4.61 -19.36 14.81
C LEU A 384 4.23 -20.83 14.57
N PHE A 385 4.28 -21.26 13.31
CA PHE A 385 4.03 -22.65 12.94
C PHE A 385 5.35 -23.43 13.02
N ARG A 386 5.35 -24.58 13.69
CA ARG A 386 6.54 -25.43 13.83
C ARG A 386 6.62 -26.44 12.69
N HIS A 387 5.45 -26.95 12.29
CA HIS A 387 5.30 -27.93 11.23
C HIS A 387 4.29 -27.45 10.19
N GLU A 388 4.40 -27.97 8.97
CA GLU A 388 3.43 -27.64 7.90
C GLU A 388 2.01 -28.04 8.29
N ALA A 389 1.84 -29.16 9.01
CA ALA A 389 0.55 -29.59 9.52
C ALA A 389 -0.14 -28.50 10.37
N ASP A 390 0.60 -27.82 11.26
CA ASP A 390 0.08 -26.74 12.11
C ASP A 390 -0.45 -25.56 11.27
N LEU A 391 0.22 -25.26 10.16
CA LEU A 391 -0.19 -24.23 9.22
C LEU A 391 -1.45 -24.65 8.46
N ARG A 392 -1.55 -25.91 8.03
CA ARG A 392 -2.71 -26.39 7.25
C ARG A 392 -3.94 -26.63 8.13
N ASP A 393 -3.76 -26.76 9.44
CA ASP A 393 -4.85 -26.87 10.38
C ASP A 393 -5.62 -25.53 10.50
N ASN A 394 -6.92 -25.58 10.20
CA ASN A 394 -7.82 -24.42 10.27
C ASN A 394 -8.32 -24.15 11.70
N THR A 395 -8.14 -25.08 12.62
CA THR A 395 -8.45 -24.91 14.05
C THR A 395 -7.34 -24.15 14.79
N THR A 396 -6.10 -24.22 14.29
CA THR A 396 -4.98 -23.41 14.81
C THR A 396 -5.27 -21.93 14.63
N GLN A 397 -5.50 -21.25 15.76
CA GLN A 397 -5.61 -19.80 15.78
C GLN A 397 -4.35 -19.18 15.19
N SER A 398 -4.52 -18.32 14.20
CA SER A 398 -3.40 -17.65 13.52
C SER A 398 -2.81 -16.51 14.35
N PHE A 399 -3.48 -16.14 15.45
CA PHE A 399 -3.14 -15.03 16.32
C PHE A 399 -3.78 -15.26 17.71
N ASP A 400 -3.06 -14.91 18.78
CA ASP A 400 -3.55 -14.96 20.17
C ASP A 400 -3.65 -13.54 20.76
N HIS A 401 -4.87 -13.13 21.15
CA HIS A 401 -5.18 -11.82 21.74
C HIS A 401 -4.34 -11.52 22.97
N GLN A 402 -4.03 -12.53 23.77
CA GLN A 402 -3.32 -12.38 25.03
C GLN A 402 -1.80 -12.30 24.85
N GLN A 403 -1.27 -12.62 23.66
CA GLN A 403 0.18 -12.67 23.40
C GLN A 403 0.73 -11.46 22.64
N SER A 404 -0.10 -10.48 22.26
CA SER A 404 0.40 -9.30 21.57
C SER A 404 1.21 -8.42 22.52
N LEU A 405 2.50 -8.22 22.20
CA LEU A 405 3.41 -7.34 22.95
C LEU A 405 3.13 -5.84 22.76
N LEU A 406 2.00 -5.50 22.15
CA LEU A 406 1.57 -4.12 21.94
C LEU A 406 0.60 -3.67 23.04
N GLY A 407 0.03 -4.59 23.82
CA GLY A 407 -0.93 -4.29 24.89
C GLY A 407 -2.37 -4.24 24.39
N ASP A 408 -3.32 -4.40 25.30
CA ASP A 408 -4.74 -4.61 25.00
C ASP A 408 -5.42 -3.43 24.25
N ASP A 409 -4.99 -2.19 24.53
CA ASP A 409 -5.48 -0.97 23.86
C ASP A 409 -5.01 -0.82 22.39
N THR A 410 -4.35 -1.84 21.82
CA THR A 410 -3.76 -1.77 20.48
C THR A 410 -4.54 -2.53 19.43
N VAL A 411 -5.45 -3.41 19.83
CA VAL A 411 -6.26 -4.20 18.91
C VAL A 411 -7.72 -3.91 19.19
N TRP A 412 -8.47 -3.57 18.15
CA TRP A 412 -9.89 -3.19 18.19
C TRP A 412 -10.82 -4.37 18.51
N LEU A 413 -10.48 -5.18 19.51
CA LEU A 413 -11.22 -6.40 19.84
C LEU A 413 -11.62 -6.55 21.31
N GLN A 414 -11.36 -5.55 22.17
CA GLN A 414 -12.06 -5.48 23.45
C GLN A 414 -13.54 -5.12 23.22
#